data_AF-A0A4Y9PWY2-F1
#
_entry.id   AF-A0A4Y9PWY2-F1
#
_cell.length_a   1.000
_cell.length_b   1.000
_cell.length_c   1.000
_cell.angle_alpha   90.00
_cell.angle_beta   90.00
_cell.angle_gamma   90.00
#
_symmetry.space_group_name_H-M   'P 1'
#
loop_
_entity.id
_entity.type
_entity.pdbx_description
1 polymer ?
#
loop_
_entity_poly.entity_id
_entity_poly.type
_entity_poly.pdbx_seq_one_letter_code
_entity_poly.pdbx_strand_id
1 'polypeptide(L)' 'MRAVLVHEFGSLERTGIQETADPVPAPGEVLVEIHAAPVNFVDLVTFRGEYQFRP' A
#
# COMPACT_ATOMS: atom_id res chain seq x y z
N MET A 1 -5.49 3.11 11.51
CA MET A 1 -5.44 1.81 10.81
C MET A 1 -4.01 1.31 10.66
N ARG A 2 -3.84 -0.01 10.54
CA ARG A 2 -2.57 -0.67 10.19
C ARG A 2 -2.42 -0.76 8.68
N ALA A 3 -1.28 -0.33 8.14
CA ALA A 3 -1.00 -0.37 6.70
C ALA A 3 0.45 -0.79 6.42
N VAL A 4 0.70 -1.42 5.28
CA VAL A 4 2.05 -1.63 4.75
C VAL A 4 2.47 -0.35 4.04
N LEU A 5 3.51 0.32 4.54
CA LEU A 5 4.03 1.56 3.96
C LEU A 5 5.40 1.33 3.31
N VAL A 6 5.56 1.82 2.08
CA VAL A 6 6.80 1.76 1.30
C VAL A 6 7.42 3.15 1.29
N HIS A 7 8.42 3.37 2.14
CA HIS A 7 9.12 4.66 2.26
C HIS A 7 10.25 4.82 1.23
N GLU A 8 10.82 3.71 0.78
CA GLU A 8 11.90 3.65 -0.22
C GLU A 8 11.68 2.42 -1.10
N PHE A 9 11.99 2.53 -2.40
CA PHE A 9 11.98 1.38 -3.29
C PHE A 9 13.07 0.37 -2.90
N GLY A 10 12.75 -0.92 -2.94
CA GLY A 10 13.67 -1.98 -2.60
C GLY A 10 13.02 -3.34 -2.43
N SER A 11 13.68 -4.23 -1.67
CA SER A 11 13.11 -5.54 -1.34
C SER A 11 11.91 -5.41 -0.41
N LEU A 12 11.03 -6.41 -0.44
CA LEU A 12 9.87 -6.52 0.47
C LEU A 12 10.27 -6.40 1.94
N GLU A 13 11.47 -6.87 2.30
CA GLU A 13 12.01 -6.83 3.66
C GLU A 13 12.21 -5.41 4.21
N ARG A 14 12.27 -4.40 3.33
CA ARG A 14 12.34 -2.98 3.72
C ARG A 14 10.97 -2.37 4.02
N THR A 15 9.89 -3.11 3.75
CA THR A 15 8.52 -2.67 4.02
C THR A 15 8.05 -3.22 5.34
N GLY A 16 7.22 -2.46 6.04
CA GLY A 16 6.71 -2.84 7.36
C GLY A 16 5.30 -2.36 7.58
N ILE A 17 4.60 -3.04 8.50
CA ILE A 17 3.29 -2.60 8.97
C ILE A 17 3.49 -1.43 9.92
N GLN A 18 2.79 -0.33 9.67
CA GLN A 18 2.81 0.87 10.48
C GLN A 18 1.37 1.28 10.84
N GLU A 19 1.23 1.94 11.99
CA GLU A 19 -0.02 2.62 12.35
C GLU A 19 -0.09 3.98 11.65
N THR A 20 -1.25 4.28 11.09
CA THR A 20 -1.55 5.58 10.46
C THR A 20 -2.98 6.00 10.79
N ALA A 21 -3.32 7.27 10.54
CA ALA A 21 -4.69 7.74 10.69
C ALA A 21 -5.62 7.01 9.71
N ASP A 22 -6.87 6.85 10.10
CA ASP A 22 -7.89 6.32 9.18
C ASP A 22 -8.15 7.36 8.07
N PRO A 23 -8.31 6.92 6.81
CA PRO A 23 -8.56 7.84 5.71
C PRO A 23 -9.95 8.49 5.85
N VAL A 24 -10.04 9.77 5.48
CA VAL A 24 -11.30 10.52 5.48
C VAL A 24 -11.80 10.63 4.03
N PRO A 25 -12.95 10.05 3.67
CA PRO A 25 -13.45 10.08 2.30
C PRO A 25 -13.88 11.49 1.88
N ALA A 26 -13.59 11.86 0.63
CA ALA A 26 -14.08 13.08 0.00
C ALA A 26 -15.54 12.93 -0.50
N PRO A 27 -16.21 14.02 -0.93
CA PRO A 27 -17.55 13.92 -1.52
C PRO A 27 -17.57 12.96 -2.71
N GLY A 28 -18.44 11.94 -2.65
CA GLY A 28 -18.57 10.90 -3.66
C GLY A 28 -17.70 9.66 -3.44
N GLU A 29 -16.85 9.65 -2.41
CA GLU A 29 -16.08 8.48 -2.00
C GLU A 29 -16.75 7.73 -0.83
N VAL A 30 -16.33 6.50 -0.60
CA VAL A 30 -16.77 5.68 0.54
C VAL A 30 -15.56 5.12 1.28
N LEU A 31 -15.67 5.01 2.59
CA LEU A 31 -14.67 4.33 3.41
C LEU A 31 -15.00 2.83 3.48
N VAL A 32 -14.02 1.98 3.17
CA VAL A 32 -14.16 0.52 3.16
C VAL A 32 -13.29 -0.09 4.25
N GLU A 33 -13.89 -0.90 5.12
CA GLU A 33 -13.14 -1.72 6.08
C GLU A 33 -12.57 -2.96 5.37
N ILE A 34 -11.24 -3.04 5.32
CA ILE A 34 -10.54 -4.12 4.62
C ILE A 34 -10.36 -5.32 5.56
N HIS A 35 -11.07 -6.41 5.28
CA HIS A 35 -10.91 -7.69 6.00
C HIS A 35 -9.79 -8.57 5.42
N ALA A 36 -9.53 -8.45 4.11
CA ALA A 36 -8.47 -9.19 3.42
C ALA A 36 -8.00 -8.41 2.18
N ALA A 37 -6.72 -8.52 1.85
CA ALA A 37 -6.13 -8.00 0.63
C ALA A 37 -5.27 -9.10 -0.02
N PRO A 38 -5.44 -9.37 -1.34
CA PRO A 38 -4.62 -10.35 -2.03
C PRO A 38 -3.21 -9.81 -2.27
N VAL A 39 -2.21 -10.69 -2.22
CA VAL A 39 -0.83 -10.40 -2.64
C VAL A 39 -0.64 -10.88 -4.07
N ASN A 40 -0.11 -10.02 -4.92
CA ASN A 40 0.12 -10.25 -6.34
C ASN A 40 1.60 -10.05 -6.70
N PHE A 41 2.04 -10.65 -7.81
CA PHE A 41 3.41 -10.48 -8.28
C PHE A 41 3.77 -8.99 -8.56
N VAL A 42 2.79 -8.21 -9.04
CA VAL A 42 2.97 -6.78 -9.33
C VAL A 42 3.30 -5.95 -8.09
N ASP A 43 2.94 -6.40 -6.89
CA ASP A 43 3.28 -5.72 -5.65
C ASP A 43 4.81 -5.72 -5.46
N LEU A 44 5.46 -6.85 -5.75
CA LEU A 44 6.91 -6.98 -5.66
C LEU A 44 7.63 -6.11 -6.71
N VAL A 45 7.07 -6.02 -7.92
CA VAL A 45 7.60 -5.16 -8.99
C VAL A 45 7.46 -3.69 -8.61
N THR A 46 6.31 -3.31 -8.05
CA THR A 46 6.05 -1.95 -7.54
C THR A 46 7.00 -1.59 -6.39
N PHE A 47 7.22 -2.50 -5.44
CA PHE A 47 8.09 -2.27 -4.29
C PHE A 47 9.54 -2.02 -4.70
N ARG A 48 10.00 -2.65 -5.78
CA ARG A 48 11.34 -2.42 -6.35
C ARG A 48 11.42 -1.14 -7.20
N GLY A 49 10.31 -0.45 -7.43
CA GLY A 49 10.25 0.71 -8.32
C GLY A 49 10.38 0.34 -9.80
N GLU A 50 10.15 -0.92 -10.16
CA GLU A 50 10.32 -1.48 -11.50
C GLU A 50 9.01 -1.45 -12.31
N TYR A 51 7.89 -1.05 -11.71
CA TYR A 51 6.61 -1.00 -12.39
C TYR A 51 6.56 0.12 -13.43
N GLN A 52 5.89 -0.13 -14.56
CA GLN A 52 5.89 0.78 -15.72
C GLN A 52 5.37 2.19 -15.38
N PHE A 53 4.44 2.28 -14.42
CA PHE A 53 3.89 3.53 -13.92
C PHE A 53 4.27 3.71 -12.44
N ARG A 54 4.88 4.84 -12.12
CA ARG A 54 5.23 5.21 -10.75
C ARG A 54 4.16 6.20 -10.22
N PRO A 55 3.74 6.09 -8.95
CA PRO A 55 2.81 7.03 -8.33
C PRO A 55 3.30 8.49 -8.39
#